data_AF-A0A9P6D709-F1
#
_entry.id   AF-A0A9P6D709-F1
#
_cell.length_a   1.000
_cell.length_b   1.000
_cell.length_c   1.000
_cell.angle_alpha   90.00
_cell.angle_beta   90.00
_cell.angle_gamma   90.00
#
_symmetry.space_group_name_H-M   'P 1'
#
loop_
_entity.id
_entity.type
_entity.pdbx_description
1 polymer ?
#
loop_
_entity_poly.entity_id
_entity_poly.type
_entity_poly.pdbx_seq_one_letter_code
_entity_poly.pdbx_strand_id
1 'polypeptide(L)'
;MAQALDTQTQLEKHVRITQHGKMKSWIASSLEFFEDTEDETEKTLTFHTLPHLMDSKADAGSLVDTVSITPQSASLVTSVVPRLLSVVEILKREYMKLLETKKSSRAIGLHQYNEIGTLEELGVVVDRTGVKERSAAGDADAAAVAEERRSKDIIQALSGKNHPKQTQTPFMRITLSTTERPELLAKGAS
;
A
#
# COMPACT_ATOMS: atom_id res chain seq x y z
N MET A 1 7.98 -6.42 -43.07
CA MET A 1 8.44 -5.43 -42.08
C MET A 1 7.77 -5.77 -40.77
N ALA A 2 8.50 -6.43 -39.86
CA ALA A 2 8.01 -6.78 -38.54
C ALA A 2 8.06 -5.52 -37.65
N GLN A 3 6.94 -5.17 -37.03
CA GLN A 3 6.90 -4.19 -35.96
C GLN A 3 7.33 -4.90 -34.67
N ALA A 4 8.52 -4.56 -34.17
CA ALA A 4 8.91 -4.87 -32.80
C ALA A 4 8.08 -3.99 -31.87
N LEU A 5 7.24 -4.61 -31.04
CA LEU A 5 6.59 -3.93 -29.93
C LEU A 5 7.64 -3.77 -28.84
N ASP A 6 7.91 -2.52 -28.45
CA ASP A 6 8.70 -2.16 -27.27
C ASP A 6 8.03 -2.77 -26.03
N THR A 7 8.50 -3.95 -25.60
CA THR A 7 8.17 -4.48 -24.28
C THR A 7 9.03 -3.73 -23.27
N GLN A 8 8.53 -2.61 -22.77
CA GLN A 8 9.19 -1.86 -21.70
C GLN A 8 9.25 -2.77 -20.46
N THR A 9 10.41 -3.36 -20.17
CA THR A 9 10.59 -4.26 -19.03
C THR A 9 10.39 -3.48 -17.75
N GLN A 10 9.24 -3.66 -17.12
CA GLN A 10 8.94 -3.05 -15.82
C GLN A 10 9.86 -3.68 -14.76
N LEU A 11 10.74 -2.90 -14.15
CA LEU A 11 11.68 -3.38 -13.11
C LEU A 11 11.08 -3.32 -11.70
N GLU A 12 10.07 -2.48 -11.49
CA GLU A 12 9.38 -2.34 -10.21
C GLU A 12 7.88 -2.51 -10.39
N LYS A 13 7.28 -3.38 -9.57
CA LYS A 13 5.85 -3.69 -9.61
C LYS A 13 5.24 -3.56 -8.23
N HIS A 14 4.09 -2.88 -8.16
CA HIS A 14 3.32 -2.70 -6.93
C HIS A 14 1.99 -3.43 -7.04
N VAL A 15 1.65 -4.21 -6.01
CA VAL A 15 0.42 -5.01 -5.96
C VAL A 15 -0.30 -4.76 -4.64
N ARG A 16 -1.46 -4.10 -4.73
CA ARG A 16 -2.35 -3.93 -3.61
C ARG A 16 -3.15 -5.20 -3.32
N ILE A 17 -3.11 -5.66 -2.08
CA ILE A 17 -3.93 -6.77 -1.60
C ILE A 17 -5.30 -6.25 -1.18
N THR A 18 -6.34 -6.87 -1.71
CA THR A 18 -7.75 -6.50 -1.42
C THR A 18 -8.53 -7.70 -0.87
N GLN A 19 -9.68 -7.44 -0.23
CA GLN A 19 -10.50 -8.48 0.38
C GLN A 19 -11.02 -9.51 -0.66
N HIS A 20 -11.37 -9.05 -1.85
CA HIS A 20 -12.00 -9.87 -2.90
C HIS A 20 -11.09 -10.22 -4.09
N GLY A 21 -9.84 -9.74 -4.10
CA GLY A 21 -8.90 -10.03 -5.19
C GLY A 21 -8.47 -11.50 -5.21
N LYS A 22 -8.20 -12.06 -6.38
CA LYS A 22 -7.90 -13.49 -6.55
C LYS A 22 -6.42 -13.77 -6.24
N MET A 23 -6.13 -14.47 -5.14
CA MET A 23 -4.75 -14.79 -4.73
C MET A 23 -3.94 -15.48 -5.84
N LYS A 24 -4.54 -16.47 -6.52
CA LYS A 24 -3.89 -17.19 -7.63
C LYS A 24 -3.45 -16.26 -8.75
N SER A 25 -4.23 -15.21 -9.04
CA SER A 25 -3.91 -14.24 -10.09
C SER A 25 -2.71 -13.37 -9.69
N TRP A 26 -2.65 -12.91 -8.45
CA TRP A 26 -1.49 -12.17 -7.95
C TRP A 26 -0.23 -13.03 -7.98
N ILE A 27 -0.32 -14.28 -7.52
CA ILE A 27 0.82 -15.20 -7.50
C ILE A 27 1.30 -15.48 -8.93
N ALA A 28 0.41 -15.86 -9.85
CA ALA A 28 0.78 -16.15 -11.24
C ALA A 28 1.44 -14.94 -11.92
N SER A 29 0.84 -13.76 -11.82
CA SER A 29 1.38 -12.52 -12.40
C SER A 29 2.69 -12.06 -11.74
N SER A 30 2.97 -12.51 -10.52
CA SER A 30 4.21 -12.20 -9.79
C SER A 30 5.32 -13.19 -10.13
N LEU A 31 4.99 -14.46 -10.34
CA LEU A 31 5.95 -15.44 -10.85
C LEU A 31 6.41 -15.06 -12.25
N GLU A 32 5.47 -14.75 -13.15
CA GLU A 32 5.76 -14.28 -14.51
C GLU A 32 6.71 -13.06 -14.49
N PHE A 33 6.45 -12.10 -13.59
CA PHE A 33 7.32 -10.94 -13.41
C PHE A 33 8.78 -11.34 -13.08
N PHE A 34 8.99 -12.35 -12.23
CA PHE A 34 10.32 -12.87 -11.88
C PHE A 34 10.87 -13.92 -12.86
N GLU A 35 10.08 -14.41 -13.82
CA GLU A 35 10.51 -15.44 -14.78
C GLU A 35 11.33 -14.86 -15.93
N ASP A 36 11.04 -13.64 -16.38
CA ASP A 36 11.74 -12.95 -17.48
C ASP A 36 13.14 -12.42 -17.11
N THR A 37 13.90 -13.16 -16.31
CA THR A 37 15.12 -12.64 -15.64
C THR A 37 16.32 -13.56 -15.88
N GLU A 38 16.57 -13.90 -17.15
CA GLU A 38 17.89 -14.39 -17.58
C GLU A 38 18.93 -13.26 -17.55
N ASP A 39 18.50 -12.01 -17.67
CA ASP A 39 19.35 -10.83 -17.53
C ASP A 39 19.48 -10.41 -16.05
N GLU A 40 20.66 -9.90 -15.65
CA GLU A 40 21.01 -9.39 -14.31
C GLU A 40 20.19 -8.17 -13.85
N THR A 41 19.02 -7.93 -14.45
CA THR A 41 18.13 -6.83 -14.11
C THR A 41 17.53 -7.04 -12.73
N GLU A 42 17.76 -6.06 -11.85
CA GLU A 42 17.16 -5.99 -10.53
C GLU A 42 15.64 -5.81 -10.65
N LYS A 43 14.89 -6.84 -10.24
CA LYS A 43 13.42 -6.80 -10.22
C LYS A 43 12.91 -6.74 -8.80
N THR A 44 12.02 -5.79 -8.57
CA THR A 44 11.38 -5.58 -7.27
C THR A 44 9.87 -5.69 -7.38
N LEU A 45 9.28 -6.44 -6.46
CA LEU A 45 7.83 -6.58 -6.31
C LEU A 45 7.39 -6.19 -4.90
N THR A 46 6.54 -5.18 -4.78
CA THR A 46 5.99 -4.73 -3.51
C THR A 46 4.53 -5.11 -3.38
N PHE A 47 4.20 -5.91 -2.37
CA PHE A 47 2.81 -6.13 -1.96
C PHE A 47 2.45 -5.23 -0.79
N HIS A 48 1.26 -4.63 -0.79
CA HIS A 48 0.86 -3.73 0.31
C HIS A 48 -0.64 -3.74 0.59
N THR A 49 -1.02 -3.21 1.76
CA THR A 49 -2.43 -3.08 2.18
C THR A 49 -2.98 -1.65 2.12
N LEU A 50 -2.20 -0.70 1.59
CA LEU A 50 -2.61 0.72 1.49
C LEU A 50 -3.96 0.92 0.76
N PRO A 51 -4.71 1.99 1.06
CA PRO A 51 -5.95 2.35 0.34
C PRO A 51 -5.71 2.62 -1.15
N HIS A 52 -6.76 2.45 -1.97
CA HIS A 52 -6.66 2.65 -3.44
C HIS A 52 -6.13 4.02 -3.85
N LEU A 53 -6.53 5.05 -3.11
CA LEU A 53 -6.18 6.45 -3.37
C LEU A 53 -4.67 6.70 -3.27
N MET A 54 -3.92 5.76 -2.69
CA MET A 54 -2.46 5.84 -2.56
C MET A 54 -1.72 5.10 -3.68
N ASP A 55 -2.41 4.29 -4.51
CA ASP A 55 -1.79 3.58 -5.63
C ASP A 55 -1.29 4.56 -6.72
N SER A 56 -1.90 5.75 -6.81
CA SER A 56 -1.61 6.75 -7.85
C SER A 56 -0.52 7.78 -7.48
N LYS A 57 -0.02 7.78 -6.24
CA LYS A 57 0.92 8.80 -5.73
C LYS A 57 2.37 8.31 -5.57
N ALA A 58 2.69 7.07 -5.94
CA ALA A 58 4.05 6.53 -5.83
C ALA A 58 5.10 7.27 -6.70
N ASP A 59 4.67 7.99 -7.76
CA ASP A 59 5.56 8.62 -8.75
C ASP A 59 5.64 10.15 -8.72
N ALA A 60 4.91 10.84 -7.84
CA ALA A 60 4.93 12.30 -7.81
C ALA A 60 5.03 12.82 -6.39
N GLY A 61 6.17 13.43 -6.05
CA GLY A 61 6.41 14.20 -4.82
C GLY A 61 5.57 15.48 -4.72
N SER A 62 4.27 15.39 -4.99
CA SER A 62 3.33 16.51 -4.86
C SER A 62 2.95 16.68 -3.40
N LEU A 63 3.51 17.73 -2.81
CA LEU A 63 3.13 18.26 -1.52
C LEU A 63 1.64 18.66 -1.53
N VAL A 64 0.98 18.48 -0.37
CA VAL A 64 -0.25 19.15 0.10
C VAL A 64 -1.60 18.81 -0.55
N ASP A 65 -1.90 17.53 -0.79
CA ASP A 65 -3.31 17.08 -0.78
C ASP A 65 -3.51 16.04 0.33
N THR A 66 -4.08 16.48 1.45
CA THR A 66 -4.50 15.61 2.55
C THR A 66 -5.55 14.64 2.03
N VAL A 67 -5.16 13.37 1.87
CA VAL A 67 -6.09 12.34 1.38
C VAL A 67 -7.00 11.95 2.52
N SER A 68 -8.31 12.20 2.39
CA SER A 68 -9.29 11.70 3.35
C SER A 68 -9.85 10.33 2.90
N ILE A 69 -10.03 9.41 3.85
CA ILE A 69 -10.62 8.09 3.59
C ILE A 69 -11.73 7.78 4.57
N THR A 70 -12.65 6.90 4.15
CA THR A 70 -13.73 6.44 5.01
C THR A 70 -13.21 5.47 6.09
N PRO A 71 -13.92 5.32 7.23
CA PRO A 71 -13.54 4.35 8.27
C PRO A 71 -13.57 2.91 7.76
N GLN A 72 -14.45 2.62 6.80
CA GLN A 72 -14.49 1.31 6.13
C GLN A 72 -13.22 1.07 5.31
N SER A 73 -12.74 2.06 4.55
CA SER A 73 -11.47 1.95 3.82
C SER A 73 -10.29 1.78 4.77
N ALA A 74 -10.27 2.50 5.89
CA ALA A 74 -9.24 2.37 6.93
C ALA A 74 -9.22 0.95 7.53
N SER A 75 -10.38 0.37 7.82
CA SER A 75 -10.50 -1.00 8.34
C SER A 75 -10.02 -2.08 7.35
N LEU A 76 -10.09 -1.81 6.05
CA LEU A 76 -9.61 -2.76 5.04
C LEU A 76 -8.09 -2.89 5.05
N VAL A 77 -7.36 -1.82 5.42
CA VAL A 77 -5.90 -1.80 5.45
C VAL A 77 -5.33 -2.83 6.44
N THR A 78 -5.99 -3.03 7.56
CA THR A 78 -5.57 -3.99 8.59
C THR A 78 -6.14 -5.39 8.36
N SER A 79 -7.42 -5.48 7.98
CA SER A 79 -8.09 -6.77 7.84
C SER A 79 -7.53 -7.67 6.74
N VAL A 80 -6.84 -7.12 5.74
CA VAL A 80 -6.23 -7.91 4.64
C VAL A 80 -4.78 -8.33 4.90
N VAL A 81 -4.17 -7.94 6.02
CA VAL A 81 -2.77 -8.30 6.36
C VAL A 81 -2.55 -9.82 6.39
N PRO A 82 -3.40 -10.66 7.01
CA PRO A 82 -3.20 -12.12 6.95
C PRO A 82 -3.22 -12.69 5.52
N ARG A 83 -4.02 -12.07 4.64
CA ARG A 83 -4.09 -12.44 3.21
C ARG A 83 -2.81 -12.05 2.49
N LEU A 84 -2.28 -10.85 2.74
CA LEU A 84 -0.99 -10.39 2.22
C LEU A 84 0.13 -11.39 2.55
N LEU A 85 0.23 -11.77 3.83
CA LEU A 85 1.23 -12.76 4.27
C LEU A 85 1.05 -14.08 3.52
N SER A 86 -0.19 -14.55 3.39
CA SER A 86 -0.48 -15.79 2.66
C SER A 86 -0.04 -15.73 1.19
N VAL A 87 -0.25 -14.60 0.50
CA VAL A 87 0.18 -14.41 -0.89
C VAL A 87 1.69 -14.46 -1.01
N VAL A 88 2.40 -13.70 -0.18
CA VAL A 88 3.87 -13.64 -0.18
C VAL A 88 4.48 -15.01 0.12
N GLU A 89 3.97 -15.71 1.14
CA GLU A 89 4.49 -17.02 1.51
C GLU A 89 4.25 -18.08 0.44
N ILE A 90 3.10 -18.05 -0.24
CA ILE A 90 2.86 -18.96 -1.38
C ILE A 90 3.78 -18.60 -2.55
N LEU A 91 3.91 -17.31 -2.87
CA LEU A 91 4.77 -16.84 -3.96
C LEU A 91 6.22 -17.30 -3.75
N LYS A 92 6.79 -17.11 -2.56
CA LYS A 92 8.16 -17.56 -2.25
C LYS A 92 8.32 -19.06 -2.45
N ARG A 93 7.36 -19.88 -1.99
CA ARG A 93 7.41 -21.34 -2.17
C ARG A 93 7.33 -21.75 -3.65
N GLU A 94 6.42 -21.16 -4.41
CA GLU A 94 6.28 -21.46 -5.84
C GLU A 94 7.49 -20.97 -6.64
N TYR A 95 8.06 -19.84 -6.27
CA TYR A 95 9.28 -19.31 -6.88
C TYR A 95 10.47 -20.24 -6.68
N MET A 96 10.68 -20.76 -5.47
CA MET A 96 11.74 -21.74 -5.20
C MET A 96 11.56 -23.03 -6.01
N LYS A 97 10.33 -23.57 -6.09
CA LYS A 97 10.03 -24.73 -6.94
C LYS A 97 10.33 -24.47 -8.42
N LEU A 98 10.06 -23.25 -8.88
CA LEU A 98 10.33 -22.84 -10.24
C LEU A 98 11.84 -22.81 -10.53
N LEU A 99 12.65 -22.28 -9.60
CA LEU A 99 14.10 -22.30 -9.71
C LEU A 99 14.66 -23.73 -9.76
N GLU A 100 14.17 -24.62 -8.92
CA GLU A 100 14.53 -26.05 -8.92
C GLU A 100 14.18 -26.72 -10.26
N THR A 101 12.97 -26.47 -10.76
CA THR A 101 12.47 -27.05 -12.02
C THR A 101 13.28 -26.57 -13.22
N LYS A 102 13.63 -25.29 -13.27
CA LYS A 102 14.43 -24.68 -14.34
C LYS A 102 15.94 -24.94 -14.18
N LYS A 103 16.39 -25.60 -13.09
CA LYS A 103 17.81 -25.79 -12.75
C LYS A 103 18.60 -24.48 -12.81
N SER A 104 18.00 -23.39 -12.34
CA SER A 104 18.63 -22.07 -12.37
C SER A 104 19.92 -22.08 -11.55
N SER A 105 20.99 -21.48 -12.09
CA SER A 105 22.24 -21.26 -11.35
C SER A 105 22.04 -20.30 -10.17
N ARG A 106 21.01 -19.46 -10.23
CA ARG A 106 20.53 -18.63 -9.13
C ARG A 106 19.74 -19.50 -8.16
N ALA A 107 20.44 -20.28 -7.34
CA ALA A 107 19.86 -21.02 -6.22
C ALA A 107 19.51 -20.12 -5.01
N ILE A 108 19.58 -18.80 -5.20
CA ILE A 108 19.26 -17.79 -4.19
C ILE A 108 17.77 -17.47 -4.30
N GLY A 109 17.09 -17.50 -3.16
CA GLY A 109 15.68 -17.11 -3.05
C GLY A 109 15.46 -15.60 -3.23
N LEU A 110 14.28 -15.12 -2.87
CA LEU A 110 13.96 -13.69 -2.88
C LEU A 110 14.41 -13.05 -1.56
N HIS A 111 15.06 -11.89 -1.66
CA HIS A 111 15.29 -10.99 -0.52
C HIS A 111 13.95 -10.35 -0.14
N GLN A 112 13.64 -10.32 1.15
CA GLN A 112 12.37 -9.79 1.67
C GLN A 112 12.64 -8.61 2.59
N TYR A 113 11.86 -7.55 2.43
CA TYR A 113 11.88 -6.35 3.25
C TYR A 113 10.47 -6.04 3.74
N ASN A 114 10.26 -6.03 5.05
CA ASN A 114 8.96 -5.73 5.64
C ASN A 114 8.91 -4.30 6.16
N GLU A 115 7.83 -3.59 5.83
CA GLU A 115 7.53 -2.24 6.31
C GLU A 115 6.17 -2.25 7.02
N ILE A 116 6.13 -1.71 8.23
CA ILE A 116 4.89 -1.40 8.95
C ILE A 116 4.91 0.10 9.23
N GLY A 117 3.83 0.78 8.90
CA GLY A 117 3.65 2.19 9.20
C GLY A 117 2.19 2.50 9.47
N THR A 118 1.87 3.76 9.66
CA THR A 118 0.49 4.21 9.88
C THR A 118 0.02 5.12 8.76
N LEU A 119 -1.28 5.09 8.43
CA LEU A 119 -1.84 5.98 7.42
C LEU A 119 -1.70 7.45 7.84
N GLU A 120 -1.76 7.71 9.14
CA GLU A 120 -1.63 9.04 9.73
C GLU A 120 -0.22 9.64 9.50
N GLU A 121 0.86 8.82 9.56
CA GLU A 121 2.22 9.24 9.18
C GLU A 121 2.34 9.56 7.69
N LEU A 122 1.51 8.94 6.85
CA LEU A 122 1.41 9.23 5.41
C LEU A 122 0.52 10.44 5.10
N GLY A 123 0.03 11.16 6.12
CA GLY A 123 -0.83 12.32 5.95
C GLY A 123 -2.26 11.98 5.52
N VAL A 124 -2.69 10.73 5.70
CA VAL A 124 -4.07 10.30 5.41
C VAL A 124 -4.95 10.57 6.63
N VAL A 125 -6.05 11.26 6.41
CA VAL A 125 -7.04 11.53 7.45
C VAL A 125 -8.19 10.55 7.31
N VAL A 126 -8.52 9.83 8.38
CA VAL A 126 -9.71 8.98 8.42
C VAL A 126 -10.90 9.85 8.83
N ASP A 127 -11.80 10.14 7.90
CA ASP A 127 -13.02 10.89 8.19
C ASP A 127 -14.00 10.03 8.99
N ARG A 128 -14.03 10.26 10.30
CA ARG A 128 -14.90 9.55 11.24
C ARG A 128 -16.26 10.19 11.40
N THR A 129 -16.48 11.35 10.80
CA THR A 129 -17.70 12.13 11.02
C THR A 129 -18.90 11.52 10.30
N GLY A 130 -18.68 10.61 9.35
CA GLY A 130 -19.75 9.93 8.61
C GLY A 130 -20.60 10.86 7.76
N VAL A 131 -20.21 12.14 7.66
CA VAL A 131 -20.90 13.13 6.83
C VAL A 131 -20.37 12.95 5.42
N LYS A 132 -21.09 12.18 4.58
CA LYS A 132 -20.95 12.33 3.14
C LYS A 132 -21.22 13.80 2.83
N GLU A 133 -20.19 14.56 2.48
CA GLU A 133 -20.35 15.88 1.89
C GLU A 133 -21.14 15.70 0.59
N ARG A 134 -22.46 15.82 0.69
CA ARG A 134 -23.29 16.20 -0.44
C ARG A 134 -22.96 17.66 -0.68
N SER A 135 -22.02 17.90 -1.56
CA SER A 135 -21.72 19.19 -2.16
C SER A 135 -22.95 19.67 -2.93
N ALA A 136 -23.92 20.28 -2.23
CA ALA A 136 -25.00 21.08 -2.80
C ALA A 136 -25.75 21.85 -1.68
N ALA A 137 -25.35 23.12 -1.45
CA ALA A 137 -26.18 24.30 -1.17
C ALA A 137 -25.61 25.25 -0.08
N GLY A 138 -25.20 26.47 -0.49
CA GLY A 138 -25.21 27.70 0.33
C GLY A 138 -23.90 28.12 1.01
N ASP A 139 -23.08 28.94 0.33
CA ASP A 139 -21.76 29.42 0.81
C ASP A 139 -21.76 30.23 2.13
N ALA A 140 -22.90 30.80 2.55
CA ALA A 140 -22.96 31.58 3.79
C ALA A 140 -23.22 30.73 5.05
N ASP A 141 -23.94 29.61 4.92
CA ASP A 141 -24.31 28.73 6.05
C ASP A 141 -23.23 27.67 6.30
N ALA A 142 -22.48 27.26 5.27
CA ALA A 142 -21.42 26.27 5.38
C ALA A 142 -20.26 26.72 6.29
N ALA A 143 -19.89 28.01 6.23
CA ALA A 143 -18.82 28.58 7.06
C ALA A 143 -19.22 28.64 8.55
N ALA A 144 -20.47 29.02 8.84
CA ALA A 144 -20.99 29.04 10.21
C ALA A 144 -21.07 27.63 10.80
N VAL A 145 -21.53 26.65 10.01
CA VAL A 145 -21.59 25.24 10.41
C VAL A 145 -20.18 24.65 10.61
N ALA A 146 -19.21 25.03 9.78
CA ALA A 146 -17.81 24.60 9.93
C ALA A 146 -17.18 25.17 11.20
N GLU A 147 -17.41 26.46 11.50
CA GLU A 147 -16.87 27.11 12.71
C GLU A 147 -17.54 26.59 13.98
N GLU A 148 -18.84 26.27 13.94
CA GLU A 148 -19.53 25.65 15.08
C GLU A 148 -19.00 24.23 15.36
N ARG A 149 -18.70 23.45 14.32
CA ARG A 149 -18.07 22.12 14.46
C ARG A 149 -16.67 22.24 15.05
N ARG A 150 -15.85 23.14 14.52
CA ARG A 150 -14.49 23.40 15.03
C ARG A 150 -14.53 23.80 16.51
N SER A 151 -15.45 24.68 16.89
CA SER A 151 -15.64 25.12 18.27
C SER A 151 -16.04 23.97 19.18
N LYS A 152 -16.96 23.09 18.74
CA LYS A 152 -17.36 21.89 19.51
C LYS A 152 -16.21 20.91 19.68
N ASP A 153 -15.41 20.67 18.64
CA ASP A 153 -14.27 19.77 18.69
C ASP A 153 -13.18 20.28 19.65
N ILE A 154 -12.91 21.59 19.64
CA ILE A 154 -11.97 22.23 20.57
C ILE A 154 -12.48 22.11 22.01
N ILE A 155 -13.76 22.45 22.25
CA ILE A 155 -14.36 22.35 23.60
C ILE A 155 -14.32 20.89 24.09
N GLN A 156 -14.60 19.92 23.22
CA GLN A 156 -14.53 18.50 23.56
C GLN A 156 -13.10 18.08 23.92
N ALA A 157 -12.10 18.51 23.14
CA ALA A 157 -10.69 18.23 23.38
C ALA A 157 -10.17 18.86 24.68
N LEU A 158 -10.68 20.06 25.04
CA LEU A 158 -10.28 20.80 26.24
C LEU A 158 -11.08 20.40 27.49
N SER A 159 -12.20 19.68 27.35
CA SER A 159 -13.10 19.34 28.46
C SER A 159 -12.49 18.41 29.53
N GLY A 160 -11.33 17.80 29.26
CA GLY A 160 -10.59 16.93 30.19
C GLY A 160 -11.28 15.61 30.56
N LYS A 161 -12.60 15.48 30.29
CA LYS A 161 -13.39 14.26 30.50
C LYS A 161 -13.30 13.28 29.33
N ASN A 162 -12.86 13.76 28.16
CA ASN A 162 -12.64 12.97 26.96
C ASN A 162 -11.20 13.14 26.51
N HIS A 163 -10.31 12.23 26.89
CA HIS A 163 -8.96 12.20 26.29
C HIS A 163 -9.10 11.90 24.80
N PRO A 164 -8.56 12.75 23.89
CA PRO A 164 -8.59 12.47 22.47
C PRO A 164 -7.89 11.13 22.22
N LYS A 165 -8.65 10.13 21.76
CA LYS A 165 -8.10 8.82 21.43
C LYS A 165 -7.33 8.94 20.12
N GLN A 166 -6.01 9.14 20.21
CA GLN A 166 -5.15 9.00 19.05
C GLN A 166 -5.30 7.56 18.53
N THR A 167 -5.90 7.44 17.36
CA THR A 167 -6.09 6.14 16.72
C THR A 167 -5.17 6.08 15.54
N GLN A 168 -4.36 5.04 15.49
CA GLN A 168 -3.47 4.78 14.37
C GLN A 168 -4.07 3.68 13.50
N THR A 169 -3.96 3.84 12.19
CA THR A 169 -4.41 2.88 11.20
C THR A 169 -3.19 2.23 10.58
N PRO A 170 -2.74 1.06 11.08
CA PRO A 170 -1.52 0.46 10.57
C PRO A 170 -1.72 -0.11 9.16
N PHE A 171 -0.69 0.01 8.33
CA PHE A 171 -0.56 -0.68 7.04
C PHE A 171 0.68 -1.57 7.05
N MET A 172 0.74 -2.49 6.09
CA MET A 172 1.92 -3.31 5.86
C MET A 172 2.33 -3.26 4.39
N ARG A 173 3.64 -3.25 4.13
CA ARG A 173 4.23 -3.51 2.81
C ARG A 173 5.28 -4.59 2.95
N ILE A 174 5.38 -5.43 1.93
CA ILE A 174 6.40 -6.46 1.82
C ILE A 174 6.99 -6.34 0.42
N THR A 175 8.28 -6.02 0.38
CA THR A 175 9.04 -5.90 -0.85
C THR A 175 9.88 -7.15 -1.04
N LEU A 176 9.76 -7.77 -2.20
CA LEU A 176 10.56 -8.92 -2.62
C LEU A 176 11.50 -8.49 -3.76
N SER A 177 12.78 -8.80 -3.63
CA SER A 177 13.80 -8.47 -4.63
C SER A 177 14.65 -9.69 -4.97
N THR A 178 15.17 -9.70 -6.19
CA THR A 178 16.16 -10.69 -6.64
C THR A 178 17.58 -10.38 -6.15
N THR A 179 17.79 -9.18 -5.61
CA THR A 179 19.07 -8.62 -5.12
C THR A 179 18.88 -7.94 -3.78
N GLU A 180 19.97 -7.75 -3.04
CA GLU A 180 19.95 -6.97 -1.81
C GLU A 180 19.66 -5.49 -2.07
N ARG A 181 18.80 -4.88 -1.25
CA ARG A 181 18.39 -3.46 -1.28
C ARG A 181 18.73 -2.74 0.04
N PRO A 182 19.99 -2.30 0.24
CA PRO A 182 20.42 -1.63 1.47
C PRO A 182 19.65 -0.34 1.79
N GLU A 183 19.13 0.35 0.79
CA GLU A 183 18.33 1.56 0.94
C GLU A 183 16.97 1.31 1.59
N LEU A 184 16.42 0.09 1.49
CA LEU A 184 15.21 -0.29 2.22
C LEU A 184 15.52 -0.56 3.70
N LEU A 185 16.66 -1.18 3.99
CA LEU A 185 17.16 -1.34 5.37
C LEU A 185 17.42 0.02 6.02
N ALA A 186 18.02 0.97 5.28
CA ALA A 186 18.25 2.33 5.76
C ALA A 186 16.95 3.09 6.08
N LYS A 187 15.84 2.75 5.40
CA LYS A 187 14.49 3.27 5.67
C LYS A 187 13.79 2.55 6.84
N GLY A 188 14.45 1.58 7.47
CA GLY A 188 13.93 0.84 8.63
C GLY A 188 13.16 -0.42 8.27
N ALA A 189 13.20 -0.88 7.02
CA ALA A 189 12.64 -2.19 6.67
C ALA A 189 13.50 -3.32 7.25
N SER A 190 12.86 -4.42 7.66
CA SER A 190 13.50 -5.59 8.26
C SER A 190 13.22 -6.89 7.52
#